data_AF-A0A940V5U5-F1
#
_entry.id   AF-A0A940V5U5-F1
#
_cell.length_a   1.000
_cell.length_b   1.000
_cell.length_c   1.000
_cell.angle_alpha   90.00
_cell.angle_beta   90.00
_cell.angle_gamma   90.00
#
_symmetry.space_group_name_H-M   'P 1'
#
loop_
_entity.id
_entity.type
_entity.pdbx_description
1 polymer ?
#
loop_
_entity_poly.entity_id
_entity_poly.type
_entity_poly.pdbx_seq_one_letter_code
_entity_poly.pdbx_strand_id
1 'polypeptide(L)'
;MHLHWGWLIVIYLFLGGLGAGAYLTSYAAGKGWLGHSPALQRVGYYISGPIVAFGTLLLVFDLGQGLKKPWLLIGLIMNPRSVMTWGVYILATFIVVALLVAFFVLKKKDAPKILVNIGAVLALATCAYTGLLVAVVKAIPFWNTYLMPVLFVVSALSTGLSITMLAAHILEKGLEADEQKVIQKPISGLLERRLFFSPFFLA
;
A
#
# COMPACT_ATOMS: atom_id res chain seq x y z
N MET A 1 -17.83 -24.68 -19.87
CA MET A 1 -16.69 -23.76 -19.69
C MET A 1 -16.77 -23.22 -18.27
N HIS A 2 -15.98 -23.76 -17.34
CA HIS A 2 -15.99 -23.25 -15.97
C HIS A 2 -15.41 -21.84 -15.98
N LEU A 3 -16.18 -20.85 -15.55
CA LEU A 3 -15.68 -19.51 -15.28
C LEU A 3 -14.76 -19.64 -14.05
N HIS A 4 -13.46 -19.88 -14.27
CA HIS A 4 -12.42 -19.69 -13.26
C HIS A 4 -12.21 -18.20 -13.06
N TRP A 5 -13.27 -17.48 -12.69
CA TRP A 5 -13.15 -16.12 -12.18
C TRP A 5 -12.50 -16.28 -10.80
N GLY A 6 -11.17 -16.38 -10.83
CA GLY A 6 -10.39 -16.83 -9.71
C GLY A 6 -10.50 -15.81 -8.59
N TRP A 7 -10.65 -16.30 -7.36
CA TRP A 7 -10.45 -15.50 -6.15
C TRP A 7 -9.18 -14.63 -6.22
N LEU A 8 -8.15 -15.10 -6.94
CA LEU A 8 -6.94 -14.36 -7.28
C LEU A 8 -7.20 -13.00 -7.92
N ILE A 9 -8.16 -12.90 -8.85
CA ILE A 9 -8.56 -11.65 -9.50
C ILE A 9 -8.99 -10.60 -8.49
N VAL A 10 -9.86 -10.99 -7.57
CA VAL A 10 -10.34 -10.09 -6.53
C VAL A 10 -9.20 -9.66 -5.62
N ILE A 11 -8.31 -10.58 -5.25
CA ILE A 11 -7.19 -10.32 -4.36
C ILE A 11 -6.21 -9.31 -4.98
N TYR A 12 -5.72 -9.52 -6.20
CA TYR A 12 -4.73 -8.59 -6.76
C TYR A 12 -5.33 -7.23 -7.10
N LEU A 13 -6.60 -7.16 -7.53
CA LEU A 13 -7.28 -5.88 -7.77
C LEU A 13 -7.46 -5.13 -6.45
N PHE A 14 -7.84 -5.86 -5.39
CA PHE A 14 -7.96 -5.31 -4.05
C PHE A 14 -6.62 -4.79 -3.52
N LEU A 15 -5.53 -5.55 -3.67
CA LEU A 15 -4.19 -5.12 -3.27
C LEU A 15 -3.71 -3.89 -4.05
N GLY A 16 -3.95 -3.86 -5.36
CA GLY A 16 -3.65 -2.70 -6.19
C GLY A 16 -4.40 -1.45 -5.73
N GLY A 17 -5.71 -1.58 -5.48
CA GLY A 17 -6.55 -0.49 -4.95
C GLY A 17 -6.14 -0.06 -3.54
N LEU A 18 -5.86 -1.00 -2.66
CA LEU A 18 -5.48 -0.74 -1.27
C LEU A 18 -4.14 0.02 -1.19
N GLY A 19 -3.13 -0.39 -1.97
CA GLY A 19 -1.84 0.30 -1.98
C GLY A 19 -1.89 1.67 -2.68
N ALA A 20 -2.64 1.81 -3.77
CA ALA A 20 -2.88 3.11 -4.40
C ALA A 20 -3.69 4.05 -3.49
N GLY A 21 -4.71 3.53 -2.81
CA GLY A 21 -5.48 4.22 -1.78
C GLY A 21 -4.60 4.68 -0.62
N ALA A 22 -3.73 3.81 -0.11
CA ALA A 22 -2.78 4.15 0.94
C ALA A 22 -1.83 5.30 0.53
N TYR A 23 -1.34 5.28 -0.72
CA TYR A 23 -0.54 6.39 -1.26
C TYR A 23 -1.33 7.70 -1.28
N LEU A 24 -2.58 7.67 -1.77
CA LEU A 24 -3.46 8.85 -1.81
C LEU A 24 -3.79 9.36 -0.40
N THR A 25 -3.92 8.46 0.57
CA THR A 25 -4.19 8.84 1.96
C THR A 25 -2.99 9.57 2.57
N SER A 26 -1.77 9.07 2.34
CA SER A 26 -0.54 9.77 2.74
C SER A 26 -0.37 11.11 2.05
N TYR A 27 -0.73 11.19 0.77
CA TYR A 27 -0.72 12.45 0.04
C TYR A 27 -1.69 13.47 0.63
N ALA A 28 -2.91 13.03 0.94
CA ALA A 28 -3.93 13.88 1.57
C ALA A 28 -3.56 14.29 3.00
N ALA A 29 -2.94 13.41 3.79
CA ALA A 29 -2.37 13.73 5.09
C ALA A 29 -1.25 14.78 4.98
N GLY A 30 -0.38 14.67 3.97
CA GLY A 30 0.65 15.67 3.69
C GLY A 30 0.15 17.05 3.29
N LYS A 31 -1.08 17.15 2.76
CA LYS A 31 -1.77 18.40 2.49
C LYS A 31 -2.57 18.94 3.68
N GLY A 32 -2.63 18.21 4.79
CA GLY A 32 -3.39 18.57 5.98
C GLY A 32 -4.89 18.22 5.90
N TRP A 33 -5.35 17.48 4.88
CA TRP A 33 -6.77 17.13 4.74
C TRP A 33 -7.26 16.09 5.77
N LEU A 34 -6.35 15.28 6.34
CA LEU A 34 -6.67 14.27 7.35
C LEU A 34 -6.07 14.59 8.73
N GLY A 35 -5.64 15.83 8.96
CA GLY A 35 -4.90 16.23 10.15
C GLY A 35 -3.39 16.05 10.00
N HIS A 36 -2.63 16.71 10.89
CA HIS A 36 -1.18 16.82 10.82
C HIS A 36 -0.45 15.66 11.52
N SER A 37 -0.70 14.42 11.09
CA SER A 37 -0.04 13.24 11.64
C SER A 37 1.10 12.77 10.73
N PRO A 38 2.38 13.04 11.08
CA PRO A 38 3.52 12.61 10.26
C PRO A 38 3.65 11.09 10.20
N ALA A 39 3.19 10.36 11.22
CA ALA A 39 3.15 8.90 11.23
C ALA A 39 2.23 8.35 10.12
N LEU A 40 1.01 8.87 10.00
CA LEU A 40 0.04 8.48 8.98
C LEU A 40 0.60 8.69 7.57
N GLN A 41 1.23 9.84 7.34
CA GLN A 41 1.87 10.15 6.06
C GLN A 41 3.01 9.18 5.73
N ARG A 42 3.91 8.91 6.67
CA ARG A 42 5.06 8.02 6.43
C ARG A 42 4.62 6.58 6.18
N VAL A 43 3.67 6.09 6.97
CA VAL A 43 3.20 4.71 6.89
C VAL A 43 2.53 4.42 5.55
N GLY A 44 1.65 5.29 5.07
CA GLY A 44 0.99 5.04 3.77
C GLY A 44 1.95 5.05 2.58
N TYR A 45 2.97 5.91 2.57
CA TYR A 45 4.02 5.85 1.55
C TYR A 45 4.83 4.56 1.67
N TYR A 46 5.12 4.11 2.89
CA TYR A 46 5.89 2.90 3.14
C TYR A 46 5.18 1.64 2.67
N ILE A 47 3.87 1.50 2.94
CA ILE A 47 3.11 0.30 2.62
C ILE A 47 2.62 0.26 1.17
N SER A 48 2.42 1.43 0.54
CA SER A 48 1.82 1.52 -0.81
C SER A 48 2.58 0.72 -1.88
N GLY A 49 3.89 0.96 -2.01
CA GLY A 49 4.74 0.29 -3.00
C GLY A 49 4.80 -1.23 -2.82
N PRO A 50 5.16 -1.76 -1.63
CA PRO A 50 5.22 -3.19 -1.38
C PRO A 50 3.89 -3.93 -1.63
N ILE A 51 2.77 -3.34 -1.21
CA ILE A 51 1.45 -3.96 -1.39
C ILE A 51 1.08 -4.04 -2.86
N VAL A 52 1.27 -2.96 -3.63
CA VAL A 52 0.96 -2.95 -5.05
C VAL A 52 1.91 -3.84 -5.83
N ALA A 53 3.20 -3.86 -5.46
CA ALA A 53 4.17 -4.78 -6.07
C ALA A 53 3.76 -6.24 -5.84
N PHE A 54 3.35 -6.60 -4.61
CA PHE A 54 2.88 -7.94 -4.30
C PHE A 54 1.59 -8.31 -5.05
N GLY A 55 0.61 -7.39 -5.11
CA GLY A 55 -0.60 -7.57 -5.94
C GLY A 55 -0.26 -7.74 -7.42
N THR A 56 0.68 -6.98 -7.94
CA THR A 56 1.12 -7.07 -9.34
C THR A 56 1.83 -8.39 -9.62
N LEU A 57 2.65 -8.90 -8.71
CA LEU A 57 3.25 -10.22 -8.83
C LEU A 57 2.18 -11.31 -8.91
N LEU A 58 1.18 -11.27 -8.04
CA LEU A 58 0.04 -12.20 -8.08
C LEU A 58 -0.74 -12.12 -9.39
N LEU A 59 -0.93 -10.91 -9.93
CA LEU A 59 -1.56 -10.70 -11.23
C LEU A 59 -0.74 -11.36 -12.36
N VAL A 60 0.58 -11.21 -12.36
CA VAL A 60 1.47 -11.83 -13.36
C VAL A 60 1.43 -13.37 -13.28
N PHE A 61 1.28 -13.93 -12.08
CA PHE A 61 1.09 -15.38 -11.90
C PHE A 61 -0.27 -15.86 -12.40
N ASP A 62 -1.36 -15.16 -12.07
CA ASP A 62 -2.74 -15.54 -12.44
C ASP A 62 -3.04 -15.35 -13.93
N LEU A 63 -2.31 -14.45 -14.63
CA LEU A 63 -2.35 -14.35 -16.09
C LEU A 63 -1.93 -15.65 -16.81
N GLY A 64 -1.49 -16.68 -16.07
CA GLY A 64 -1.56 -18.10 -16.48
C GLY A 64 -0.57 -18.56 -17.55
N GLN A 65 0.14 -17.62 -18.18
CA GLN A 65 1.19 -17.87 -19.18
C GLN A 65 2.51 -17.14 -18.89
N GLY A 66 2.60 -16.36 -17.81
CA GLY A 66 3.75 -15.48 -17.52
C GLY A 66 5.10 -16.20 -17.42
N LEU A 67 5.16 -17.38 -16.80
CA LEU A 67 6.38 -18.22 -16.75
C LEU A 67 6.53 -19.17 -17.95
N LYS A 68 5.44 -19.45 -18.69
CA LYS A 68 5.47 -20.39 -19.83
C LYS A 68 5.87 -19.69 -21.14
N LYS A 69 5.54 -18.40 -21.30
CA LYS A 69 5.84 -17.58 -22.50
C LYS A 69 6.15 -16.13 -22.09
N PRO A 70 7.28 -15.84 -21.44
CA PRO A 70 7.65 -14.48 -21.02
C PRO A 70 7.73 -13.50 -22.21
N TRP A 71 7.97 -14.01 -23.42
CA TRP A 71 7.96 -13.23 -24.66
C TRP A 71 6.60 -12.55 -24.96
N LEU A 72 5.47 -13.09 -24.49
CA LEU A 72 4.16 -12.46 -24.66
C LEU A 72 3.98 -11.20 -23.80
N LEU A 73 4.59 -11.15 -22.61
CA LEU A 73 4.59 -9.94 -21.78
C LEU A 73 5.41 -8.83 -22.44
N ILE A 74 6.54 -9.18 -23.04
CA ILE A 74 7.37 -8.24 -23.82
C ILE A 74 6.60 -7.78 -25.08
N GLY A 75 5.95 -8.70 -25.80
CA GLY A 75 5.12 -8.38 -26.96
C GLY A 75 3.89 -7.52 -26.64
N LEU A 76 3.32 -7.65 -25.43
CA LEU A 76 2.20 -6.82 -24.95
C LEU A 76 2.64 -5.36 -24.76
N ILE A 77 3.83 -5.14 -24.19
CA ILE A 77 4.41 -3.80 -24.01
C ILE A 77 4.64 -3.13 -25.37
N MET A 78 5.04 -3.90 -26.38
CA MET A 78 5.31 -3.40 -27.73
C MET A 78 4.06 -3.02 -28.55
N ASN A 79 2.84 -3.31 -28.09
CA ASN A 79 1.61 -2.94 -28.80
C ASN A 79 0.81 -1.84 -28.06
N PRO A 80 1.07 -0.54 -28.34
CA PRO A 80 0.44 0.58 -27.63
C PRO A 80 -1.05 0.78 -27.96
N ARG A 81 -1.59 0.08 -28.97
CA ARG A 81 -3.02 0.15 -29.31
C ARG A 81 -3.92 -0.61 -28.34
N SER A 82 -3.37 -1.49 -27.49
CA SER A 82 -4.16 -2.29 -26.55
C SER A 82 -4.41 -1.54 -25.25
N VAL A 83 -5.67 -1.52 -24.79
CA VAL A 83 -6.06 -0.96 -23.48
C VAL A 83 -5.22 -1.59 -22.37
N MET A 84 -5.01 -2.90 -22.41
CA MET A 84 -4.24 -3.66 -21.42
C MET A 84 -2.80 -3.14 -21.23
N THR A 85 -2.15 -2.68 -22.30
CA THR A 85 -0.78 -2.17 -22.27
C THR A 85 -0.66 -0.85 -21.51
N TRP A 86 -1.67 0.03 -21.62
CA TRP A 86 -1.73 1.27 -20.83
C TRP A 86 -1.76 0.97 -19.32
N GLY A 87 -2.49 -0.07 -18.92
CA GLY A 87 -2.53 -0.53 -17.54
C GLY A 87 -1.17 -0.94 -17.00
N VAL A 88 -0.41 -1.71 -17.78
CA VAL A 88 0.94 -2.13 -17.42
C VAL A 88 1.85 -0.91 -17.22
N TYR A 89 1.79 0.08 -18.11
CA TYR A 89 2.58 1.29 -17.97
C TYR A 89 2.22 2.12 -16.72
N ILE A 90 0.93 2.31 -16.46
CA ILE A 90 0.46 3.05 -15.28
C ILE A 90 0.92 2.34 -14.01
N LEU A 91 0.68 1.02 -13.92
CA LEU A 91 0.99 0.22 -12.74
C LEU A 91 2.50 0.12 -12.50
N ALA A 92 3.30 -0.16 -13.54
CA ALA A 92 4.74 -0.26 -13.44
C ALA A 92 5.38 1.08 -13.02
N THR A 93 4.96 2.19 -13.64
CA THR A 93 5.46 3.52 -13.29
C THR A 93 5.05 3.89 -11.86
N PHE A 94 3.82 3.56 -11.45
CA PHE A 94 3.35 3.80 -10.09
C PHE A 94 4.18 3.04 -9.05
N ILE A 95 4.48 1.75 -9.28
CA ILE A 95 5.32 0.94 -8.37
C ILE A 95 6.70 1.57 -8.20
N VAL A 96 7.35 1.98 -9.29
CA VAL A 96 8.68 2.61 -9.25
C VAL A 96 8.62 3.91 -8.45
N VAL A 97 7.65 4.79 -8.74
CA VAL A 97 7.49 6.07 -8.03
C VAL A 97 7.18 5.84 -6.55
N ALA A 98 6.28 4.92 -6.22
CA ALA A 98 5.91 4.60 -4.84
C ALA A 98 7.10 4.05 -4.05
N LEU A 99 7.92 3.18 -4.64
CA LEU A 99 9.13 2.67 -4.00
C LEU A 99 10.20 3.76 -3.82
N LEU A 100 10.37 4.67 -4.79
CA LEU A 100 11.27 5.80 -4.64
C LEU A 100 10.84 6.72 -3.50
N VAL A 101 9.55 7.07 -3.42
CA VAL A 101 9.00 7.89 -2.33
C VAL A 101 9.18 7.17 -0.99
N ALA A 102 8.89 5.86 -0.92
CA ALA A 102 9.12 5.06 0.27
C ALA A 102 10.60 5.05 0.70
N PHE A 103 11.53 5.01 -0.26
CA PHE A 103 12.97 5.08 0.01
C PHE A 103 13.40 6.44 0.57
N PHE A 104 12.87 7.55 0.05
CA PHE A 104 13.13 8.88 0.62
C PHE A 104 12.61 8.99 2.06
N VAL A 105 11.39 8.50 2.30
CA VAL A 105 10.77 8.47 3.62
C VAL A 105 11.59 7.63 4.61
N LEU A 106 12.08 6.45 4.18
CA LEU A 106 12.99 5.60 4.97
C LEU A 106 14.28 6.32 5.36
N LYS A 107 14.86 7.11 4.45
CA LYS A 107 16.07 7.89 4.69
C LYS A 107 15.83 9.15 5.53
N LYS A 108 14.61 9.35 6.05
CA LYS A 108 14.18 10.57 6.77
C LYS A 108 14.43 11.85 5.97
N LYS A 109 14.44 11.75 4.63
CA LYS A 109 14.58 12.90 3.73
C LYS A 109 13.21 13.27 3.19
N ASP A 110 13.00 14.55 2.96
CA ASP A 110 11.80 15.01 2.28
C ASP A 110 11.82 14.54 0.83
N ALA A 111 10.78 13.79 0.45
CA ALA A 111 10.59 13.40 -0.95
C ALA A 111 10.29 14.66 -1.78
N PRO A 112 10.86 14.78 -2.99
CA PRO A 112 10.59 15.95 -3.83
C PRO A 112 9.09 16.05 -4.14
N LYS A 113 8.52 17.24 -3.95
CA LYS A 113 7.06 17.49 -4.12
C LYS A 113 6.55 17.06 -5.50
N ILE A 114 7.37 17.24 -6.54
CA ILE A 114 7.07 16.78 -7.91
C ILE A 114 6.83 15.26 -7.94
N LEU A 115 7.70 14.47 -7.32
CA LEU A 115 7.60 13.01 -7.34
C LEU A 115 6.37 12.54 -6.56
N VAL A 116 6.11 13.19 -5.43
CA VAL A 116 4.93 12.92 -4.60
C VAL A 116 3.64 13.18 -5.39
N ASN A 117 3.55 14.32 -6.08
CA ASN A 117 2.40 14.70 -6.90
C ASN A 117 2.21 13.75 -8.09
N ILE A 118 3.30 13.38 -8.78
CA ILE A 118 3.27 12.40 -9.88
C ILE A 118 2.72 11.06 -9.38
N GLY A 119 3.23 10.59 -8.23
CA GLY A 119 2.73 9.34 -7.64
C GLY A 119 1.25 9.41 -7.26
N ALA A 120 0.74 10.57 -6.84
CA ALA A 120 -0.68 10.74 -6.52
C ALA A 120 -1.56 10.66 -7.78
N VAL A 121 -1.13 11.29 -8.88
CA VAL A 121 -1.81 11.19 -10.17
C VAL A 121 -1.79 9.75 -10.69
N LEU A 122 -0.65 9.07 -10.58
CA LEU A 122 -0.51 7.67 -10.97
C LEU A 122 -1.33 6.72 -10.09
N ALA A 123 -1.42 6.97 -8.79
CA ALA A 123 -2.26 6.18 -7.87
C ALA A 123 -3.74 6.31 -8.25
N LEU A 124 -4.22 7.53 -8.51
CA LEU A 124 -5.59 7.77 -8.95
C LEU A 124 -5.87 7.12 -10.31
N ALA A 125 -4.93 7.27 -11.25
CA ALA A 125 -5.02 6.62 -12.57
C ALA A 125 -5.05 5.10 -12.45
N THR A 126 -4.26 4.52 -11.53
CA THR A 126 -4.24 3.07 -11.26
C THR A 126 -5.61 2.61 -10.78
N CYS A 127 -6.22 3.29 -9.79
CA CYS A 127 -7.56 2.94 -9.30
C CYS A 127 -8.63 3.09 -10.39
N ALA A 128 -8.64 4.21 -11.11
CA ALA A 128 -9.63 4.48 -12.15
C ALA A 128 -9.52 3.49 -13.31
N TYR A 129 -8.31 3.22 -13.78
CA TYR A 129 -8.05 2.26 -14.85
C TYR A 129 -8.42 0.82 -14.44
N THR A 130 -8.14 0.44 -13.19
CA THR A 130 -8.52 -0.86 -12.65
C THR A 130 -10.04 -1.05 -12.66
N GLY A 131 -10.80 -0.06 -12.20
CA GLY A 131 -12.26 -0.10 -12.26
C GLY A 131 -12.83 -0.04 -13.69
N LEU A 132 -12.14 0.65 -14.62
CA LEU A 132 -12.52 0.72 -16.04
C LEU A 132 -12.27 -0.62 -16.77
N LEU A 133 -11.18 -1.32 -16.46
CA LEU A 133 -10.95 -2.67 -16.96
C LEU A 133 -12.07 -3.63 -16.55
N VAL A 134 -12.50 -3.56 -15.29
CA VAL A 134 -13.63 -4.36 -14.79
C VAL A 134 -14.93 -4.00 -15.50
N ALA A 135 -15.17 -2.71 -15.79
CA ALA A 135 -16.34 -2.24 -16.53
C ALA A 135 -16.37 -2.71 -18.01
N VAL A 136 -15.20 -2.89 -18.63
CA VAL A 136 -15.08 -3.32 -20.04
C VAL A 136 -15.25 -4.84 -20.20
N VAL A 137 -15.10 -5.63 -19.12
CA VAL A 137 -15.39 -7.08 -19.15
C VAL A 137 -16.90 -7.29 -19.29
N LYS A 138 -17.36 -7.59 -20.51
CA LYS A 138 -18.76 -7.79 -20.92
C LYS A 138 -19.49 -8.99 -20.27
N ALA A 139 -18.99 -9.54 -19.16
CA ALA A 139 -19.57 -10.73 -18.54
C ALA A 139 -20.91 -10.44 -17.85
N ILE A 140 -21.19 -9.20 -17.41
CA ILE A 140 -22.44 -8.83 -16.71
C ILE A 140 -22.95 -7.46 -17.21
N PRO A 141 -24.19 -7.36 -17.74
CA PRO A 141 -24.76 -6.12 -18.31
C PRO A 141 -24.76 -4.91 -17.35
N PHE A 142 -24.82 -5.18 -16.04
CA PHE A 142 -24.87 -4.15 -15.00
C PHE A 142 -23.53 -3.39 -14.82
N TRP A 143 -22.41 -3.94 -15.31
CA TRP A 143 -21.06 -3.40 -15.09
C TRP A 143 -20.60 -2.39 -16.15
N ASN A 144 -21.37 -2.26 -17.24
CA ASN A 144 -21.10 -1.31 -18.34
C ASN A 144 -21.67 0.09 -18.05
N THR A 145 -21.50 0.58 -16.83
CA THR A 145 -21.90 1.93 -16.43
C THR A 145 -20.68 2.66 -15.87
N TYR A 146 -20.58 3.97 -16.10
CA TYR A 146 -19.52 4.83 -15.56
C TYR A 146 -19.42 4.84 -14.02
N LEU A 147 -20.39 4.24 -13.32
CA LEU A 147 -20.39 4.06 -11.87
C LEU A 147 -19.29 3.10 -11.39
N MET A 148 -18.94 2.05 -12.13
CA MET A 148 -18.00 1.03 -11.66
C MET A 148 -16.59 1.57 -11.35
N PRO A 149 -15.95 2.38 -12.22
CA PRO A 149 -14.68 3.03 -11.89
C PRO A 149 -14.76 3.94 -10.67
N VAL A 150 -15.85 4.69 -10.52
CA VAL A 150 -16.04 5.61 -9.39
C VAL A 150 -16.18 4.83 -8.09
N LEU A 151 -17.01 3.78 -8.07
CA LEU A 151 -17.17 2.90 -6.91
C LEU A 151 -15.85 2.25 -6.51
N PHE A 152 -15.05 1.82 -7.48
CA PHE A 152 -13.74 1.23 -7.21
C PHE A 152 -12.77 2.24 -6.59
N VAL A 153 -12.73 3.47 -7.10
CA VAL A 153 -11.90 4.55 -6.53
C VAL A 153 -12.33 4.88 -5.10
N VAL A 154 -13.63 5.03 -4.83
CA VAL A 154 -14.15 5.34 -3.49
C VAL A 154 -13.86 4.19 -2.52
N SER A 155 -14.04 2.94 -2.96
CA SER A 155 -13.73 1.76 -2.16
C SER A 155 -12.23 1.67 -1.85
N ALA A 156 -11.38 1.85 -2.87
CA ALA A 156 -9.92 1.85 -2.72
C ALA A 156 -9.43 2.96 -1.77
N LEU A 157 -10.02 4.16 -1.83
CA LEU A 157 -9.72 5.24 -0.90
C LEU A 157 -10.12 4.87 0.53
N SER A 158 -11.31 4.29 0.73
CA SER A 158 -11.79 3.88 2.05
C SER A 158 -10.90 2.80 2.67
N THR A 159 -10.57 1.75 1.91
CA THR A 159 -9.71 0.65 2.40
C THR A 159 -8.26 1.08 2.57
N GLY A 160 -7.75 1.95 1.69
CA GLY A 160 -6.43 2.59 1.82
C GLY A 160 -6.31 3.47 3.05
N LEU A 161 -7.36 4.22 3.39
CA LEU A 161 -7.40 5.03 4.61
C LEU A 161 -7.45 4.14 5.86
N SER A 162 -8.27 3.09 5.84
CA SER A 162 -8.36 2.14 6.94
C SER A 162 -7.02 1.45 7.25
N ILE A 163 -6.34 0.93 6.22
CA ILE A 163 -5.06 0.23 6.43
C ILE A 163 -3.95 1.19 6.88
N THR A 164 -3.92 2.42 6.38
CA THR A 164 -2.91 3.42 6.76
C THR A 164 -3.10 3.86 8.21
N MET A 165 -4.33 4.12 8.63
CA MET A 165 -4.64 4.43 10.03
C MET A 165 -4.31 3.28 10.96
N LEU A 166 -4.71 2.05 10.60
CA LEU A 166 -4.43 0.86 11.40
C LEU A 166 -2.92 0.64 11.55
N ALA A 167 -2.18 0.72 10.45
CA ALA A 167 -0.73 0.53 10.46
C ALA A 167 0.00 1.65 11.21
N ALA A 168 -0.48 2.89 11.13
CA ALA A 168 0.04 4.01 11.93
C ALA A 168 -0.16 3.76 13.42
N HIS A 169 -1.35 3.33 13.82
CA HIS A 169 -1.66 3.04 15.23
C HIS A 169 -0.85 1.85 15.79
N ILE A 170 -0.65 0.80 14.99
CA ILE A 170 0.17 -0.36 15.38
C ILE A 170 1.64 0.06 15.56
N LEU A 171 2.16 0.92 14.68
CA LEU A 171 3.53 1.41 14.76
C LEU A 171 3.75 2.28 16.01
N GLU A 172 2.81 3.16 16.33
CA GLU A 172 2.86 3.99 17.55
C GLU A 172 2.85 3.12 18.82
N LYS A 173 1.92 2.16 18.93
CA LYS A 173 1.89 1.21 20.05
C LYS A 173 3.16 0.35 20.15
N GLY A 174 3.74 -0.02 19.02
CA GLY A 174 5.00 -0.77 18.98
C GLY A 174 6.17 0.00 19.59
N LEU A 175 6.20 1.32 19.39
CA LEU A 175 7.20 2.22 19.98
C LEU A 175 7.00 2.36 21.49
N GLU A 176 5.75 2.55 21.96
CA GLU A 176 5.44 2.65 23.39
C GLU A 176 5.80 1.36 24.16
N ALA A 177 5.56 0.19 23.56
CA ALA A 177 5.91 -1.10 24.15
C ALA A 177 7.43 -1.34 24.24
N ASP A 178 8.20 -0.78 23.31
CA ASP A 178 9.67 -0.86 23.33
C ASP A 178 10.27 0.11 24.37
N GLU A 179 9.76 1.34 24.46
CA GLU A 179 10.16 2.29 25.50
C GLU A 179 9.86 1.74 26.91
N GLN A 180 8.71 1.12 27.13
CA GLN A 180 8.41 0.48 28.40
C GLN A 180 9.39 -0.64 28.74
N LYS A 181 9.80 -1.47 27.78
CA LYS A 181 10.80 -2.53 28.03
C LYS A 181 12.19 -1.97 28.33
N VAL A 182 12.58 -0.88 27.66
CA VAL A 182 13.86 -0.21 27.92
C VAL A 182 13.87 0.45 29.29
N ILE A 183 12.77 1.06 29.72
CA ILE A 183 12.65 1.70 31.04
C ILE A 183 12.48 0.67 32.16
N GLN A 184 11.80 -0.44 31.92
CA GLN A 184 11.53 -1.46 32.94
C GLN A 184 12.78 -2.30 33.30
N LYS A 185 13.67 -2.57 32.33
CA LYS A 185 14.95 -3.28 32.56
C LYS A 185 15.85 -2.68 33.67
N PRO A 186 16.12 -1.36 33.69
CA PRO A 186 16.90 -0.75 34.76
C PRO A 186 16.13 -0.68 36.08
N ILE A 187 14.79 -0.52 36.06
CA ILE A 187 13.98 -0.46 37.28
C ILE A 187 13.92 -1.82 37.98
N SER A 188 13.79 -2.93 37.24
CA SER A 188 13.83 -4.27 37.82
C SER A 188 15.20 -4.57 38.43
N GLY A 189 16.29 -4.17 37.77
CA GLY A 189 17.65 -4.31 38.31
C GLY A 189 17.91 -3.47 39.56
N LEU A 190 17.29 -2.28 39.68
CA LEU A 190 17.37 -1.44 40.88
C LEU A 190 16.53 -1.98 42.04
N LEU A 191 15.36 -2.57 41.77
CA LEU A 191 14.51 -3.20 42.78
C LEU A 191 15.13 -4.48 43.33
N GLU A 192 15.74 -5.32 42.48
CA GLU A 192 16.50 -6.49 42.94
C GLU A 192 17.71 -6.08 43.80
N ARG A 193 18.44 -5.03 43.41
CA ARG A 193 19.54 -4.48 44.23
C ARG A 193 19.05 -3.93 45.56
N ARG A 194 17.87 -3.28 45.60
CA ARG A 194 17.27 -2.76 46.84
C ARG A 194 16.80 -3.87 47.77
N LEU A 195 16.20 -4.93 47.23
CA LEU A 195 15.77 -6.11 47.99
C LEU A 195 16.95 -6.95 48.50
N PHE A 196 18.06 -7.01 47.76
CA PHE A 196 19.27 -7.71 48.20
C PHE A 196 20.04 -6.96 49.31
N PHE A 197 19.96 -5.62 49.32
CA PHE A 197 20.61 -4.77 50.35
C PHE A 197 19.73 -4.47 51.58
N SER A 198 18.48 -4.96 51.64
CA SER A 198 17.58 -4.75 52.78
C SER A 198 17.73 -5.66 54.02
N PRO A 199 18.72 -6.59 54.17
CA PRO A 199 18.89 -7.27 55.45
C PRO A 199 19.64 -6.47 56.52
N PHE A 200 20.18 -5.28 56.22
CA PHE A 200 21.10 -4.57 57.14
C PHE A 200 20.48 -3.41 57.94
N PHE A 201 19.19 -3.09 57.77
CA PHE A 201 18.56 -1.90 58.40
C PHE A 201 17.49 -2.22 59.45
N LEU A 202 17.38 -3.48 59.89
CA LEU A 202 16.36 -3.95 60.83
C LEU A 202 16.94 -4.69 62.05
N ALA A 203 18.18 -4.36 62.44
CA ALA A 203 18.82 -4.81 63.68
C ALA A 203 19.17 -3.61 64.56
#